data_AF-A0A956RF13-F1
#
_entry.id   AF-A0A956RF13-F1
#
_cell.length_a   1.000
_cell.length_b   1.000
_cell.length_c   1.000
_cell.angle_alpha   90.00
_cell.angle_beta   90.00
_cell.angle_gamma   90.00
#
_symmetry.space_group_name_H-M   'P 1'
#
loop_
_entity.id
_entity.type
_entity.pdbx_description
1 polymer ?
#
loop_
_entity_poly.entity_id
_entity_poly.type
_entity_poly.pdbx_seq_one_letter_code
_entity_poly.pdbx_strand_id
1 'polypeptide(L)'
;MRVHAYLVRAERFLKVEDRVLERLSRASREELLELLGKGYVKLELMSGEWRSLFDQVGVYEPVINGRLRMARMVVAPDRLAKLVNVLWRHEINDRWLPIAHGLTNLTYALPLASGLIGVVFLEESEDWLQAEPAYEMIAVRPDVFALLEPHVRRLISEGDFTAMARLVTDHADSSVEFTAARWLNFKETCAVKAPELLNLVESHVATADQYTVVVEGIRRMLDPHQQPSLDAWLRVHFGTYPQALVFRDIRLERHAARSALPTLVVAAVQ
;
A
#
# COMPACT_ATOMS: atom_id res chain seq x y z
N MET A 1 4.81 -2.54 -2.87
CA MET A 1 5.51 -3.37 -1.87
C MET A 1 4.48 -4.35 -1.37
N ARG A 2 4.69 -5.64 -1.62
CA ARG A 2 3.77 -6.70 -1.21
C ARG A 2 4.32 -7.37 0.03
N VAL A 3 3.46 -7.74 0.96
CA VAL A 3 3.89 -8.52 2.13
C VAL A 3 3.59 -9.97 1.86
N HIS A 4 4.56 -10.84 2.15
CA HIS A 4 4.38 -12.26 2.06
C HIS A 4 4.43 -12.89 3.45
N ALA A 5 3.41 -13.67 3.77
CA ALA A 5 3.36 -14.51 4.95
C ALA A 5 4.00 -15.86 4.62
N TYR A 6 5.11 -16.15 5.30
CA TYR A 6 5.84 -17.40 5.26
C TYR A 6 5.41 -18.26 6.46
N LEU A 7 4.59 -19.27 6.20
CA LEU A 7 4.08 -20.20 7.19
C LEU A 7 5.08 -21.35 7.33
N VAL A 8 5.73 -21.44 8.49
CA VAL A 8 6.81 -22.40 8.79
C VAL A 8 6.35 -23.36 9.87
N ARG A 9 6.61 -24.66 9.71
CA ARG A 9 6.29 -25.65 10.76
C ARG A 9 6.98 -25.26 12.09
N ALA A 10 6.25 -25.37 13.20
CA ALA A 10 6.71 -24.97 14.53
C ALA A 10 8.05 -25.61 14.91
N GLU A 11 8.23 -26.91 14.66
CA GLU A 11 9.49 -27.62 14.92
C GLU A 11 10.70 -26.99 14.24
N ARG A 12 10.51 -26.43 13.03
CA ARG A 12 11.56 -25.70 12.32
C ARG A 12 11.68 -24.28 12.85
N PHE A 13 10.55 -23.61 13.02
CA PHE A 13 10.50 -22.22 13.46
C PHE A 13 11.19 -22.02 14.82
N LEU A 14 10.86 -22.85 15.81
CA LEU A 14 11.45 -22.81 17.16
C LEU A 14 12.98 -23.02 17.15
N LYS A 15 13.53 -23.72 16.15
CA LYS A 15 15.00 -23.90 16.02
C LYS A 15 15.70 -22.66 15.47
N VAL A 16 14.98 -21.77 14.80
CA VAL A 16 15.55 -20.61 14.10
C VAL A 16 15.03 -19.28 14.62
N GLU A 17 14.09 -19.28 15.56
CA GLU A 17 13.39 -18.10 16.08
C GLU A 17 14.34 -17.00 16.52
N ASP A 18 15.27 -17.28 17.46
CA ASP A 18 16.22 -16.29 17.97
C ASP A 18 17.05 -15.65 16.85
N ARG A 19 17.50 -16.47 15.88
CA ARG A 19 18.30 -16.01 14.74
C ARG A 19 17.47 -15.17 13.77
N VAL A 20 16.20 -15.54 13.56
CA VAL A 20 15.27 -14.78 12.73
C VAL A 20 14.97 -13.44 13.39
N LEU A 21 14.68 -13.40 14.70
CA LEU A 21 14.41 -12.18 15.46
C LEU A 21 15.61 -11.23 15.46
N GLU A 22 16.82 -11.74 15.70
CA GLU A 22 18.05 -10.94 15.66
C GLU A 22 18.28 -10.29 14.28
N ARG A 23 18.00 -11.05 13.22
CA ARG A 23 18.32 -10.65 11.83
C ARG A 23 17.17 -9.95 11.11
N LEU A 24 15.96 -9.96 11.66
CA LEU A 24 14.74 -9.48 10.99
C LEU A 24 14.87 -8.05 10.47
N SER A 25 15.64 -7.21 11.12
CA SER A 25 15.81 -5.79 10.77
C SER A 25 16.84 -5.50 9.68
N ARG A 26 17.79 -6.43 9.47
CA ARG A 26 19.02 -6.16 8.70
C ARG A 26 19.29 -7.17 7.60
N ALA A 27 18.81 -8.40 7.74
CA ALA A 27 19.06 -9.43 6.75
C ALA A 27 18.33 -9.15 5.43
N SER A 28 18.92 -9.61 4.33
CA SER A 28 18.22 -9.68 3.06
C SER A 28 17.06 -10.67 3.13
N ARG A 29 16.17 -10.60 2.14
CA ARG A 29 15.11 -11.59 1.98
C ARG A 29 15.71 -13.00 1.84
N GLU A 30 16.71 -13.14 0.98
CA GLU A 30 17.34 -14.43 0.68
C GLU A 30 17.97 -15.04 1.93
N GLU A 31 18.63 -14.23 2.75
CA GLU A 31 19.19 -14.66 4.05
C GLU A 31 18.10 -15.14 5.01
N LEU A 32 16.98 -14.42 5.09
CA LEU A 32 15.84 -14.83 5.94
C LEU A 32 15.22 -16.13 5.42
N LEU A 33 15.02 -16.28 4.10
CA LEU A 33 14.47 -17.50 3.52
C LEU A 33 15.40 -18.71 3.69
N GLU A 34 16.72 -18.51 3.63
CA GLU A 34 17.70 -19.56 3.92
C GLU A 34 17.59 -20.02 5.39
N LEU A 35 17.40 -19.08 6.33
CA LEU A 35 17.15 -19.40 7.74
C LEU A 35 15.85 -20.19 7.93
N LEU A 36 14.76 -19.78 7.29
CA LEU A 36 13.49 -20.52 7.38
C LEU A 36 13.63 -21.93 6.79
N GLY A 37 14.45 -22.09 5.75
CA GLY A 37 14.71 -23.35 5.07
C GLY A 37 13.66 -23.66 3.99
N LYS A 38 13.51 -24.94 3.66
CA LYS A 38 12.55 -25.41 2.65
C LYS A 38 11.24 -25.87 3.31
N GLY A 39 10.13 -25.83 2.56
CA GLY A 39 8.85 -26.40 2.99
C GLY A 39 7.93 -25.44 3.76
N TYR A 40 8.09 -24.13 3.57
CA TYR A 40 7.10 -23.14 4.01
C TYR A 40 5.96 -23.00 3.00
N VAL A 41 4.79 -22.56 3.46
CA VAL A 41 3.73 -22.06 2.57
C VAL A 41 3.89 -20.55 2.47
N LYS A 42 3.95 -20.04 1.23
CA LYS A 42 4.04 -18.60 0.94
C LYS A 42 2.65 -18.10 0.54
N LEU A 43 2.14 -17.14 1.29
CA LEU A 43 0.90 -16.42 0.97
C LEU A 43 1.21 -14.95 0.73
N GLU A 44 0.59 -14.37 -0.28
CA GLU A 44 0.71 -12.95 -0.60
C GLU A 44 -0.42 -12.16 0.06
N LEU A 45 -0.07 -11.01 0.63
CA LEU A 45 -1.01 -10.02 1.16
C LEU A 45 -0.82 -8.69 0.43
N MET A 46 -1.92 -8.13 -0.05
CA MET A 46 -1.94 -6.80 -0.67
C MET A 46 -1.62 -5.70 0.35
N SER A 47 -1.18 -4.53 -0.13
CA SER A 47 -0.71 -3.42 0.71
C SER A 47 -1.71 -2.97 1.80
N GLY A 48 -3.01 -2.95 1.46
CA GLY A 48 -4.09 -2.60 2.39
C GLY A 48 -4.43 -3.69 3.40
N GLU A 49 -4.25 -4.96 3.04
CA GLU A 49 -4.59 -6.11 3.87
C GLU A 49 -3.68 -6.22 5.08
N TRP A 50 -2.37 -6.26 4.85
CA TRP A 50 -1.42 -6.44 5.93
C TRP A 50 -1.38 -5.24 6.87
N ARG A 51 -1.59 -4.01 6.34
CA ARG A 51 -1.71 -2.80 7.16
C ARG A 51 -2.90 -2.88 8.09
N SER A 52 -4.06 -3.25 7.56
CA SER A 52 -5.29 -3.42 8.33
C SER A 52 -5.12 -4.50 9.40
N LEU A 53 -4.52 -5.64 9.02
CA LEU A 53 -4.24 -6.75 9.93
C LEU A 53 -3.32 -6.32 11.07
N PHE A 54 -2.23 -5.63 10.77
CA PHE A 54 -1.22 -5.26 11.76
C PHE A 54 -1.74 -4.18 12.72
N ASP A 55 -2.52 -3.23 12.22
CA ASP A 55 -3.19 -2.20 13.04
C ASP A 55 -4.16 -2.83 14.05
N GLN A 56 -4.92 -3.86 13.65
CA GLN A 56 -5.83 -4.58 14.55
C GLN A 56 -5.11 -5.47 15.58
N VAL A 57 -4.01 -6.11 15.19
CA VAL A 57 -3.28 -7.01 16.09
C VAL A 57 -2.43 -6.21 17.08
N GLY A 58 -1.97 -5.01 16.72
CA GLY A 58 -1.42 -4.00 17.62
C GLY A 58 -0.12 -4.37 18.35
N VAL A 59 0.65 -5.36 17.88
CA VAL A 59 1.81 -5.92 18.62
C VAL A 59 3.15 -5.78 17.90
N TYR A 60 3.21 -5.23 16.69
CA TYR A 60 4.43 -5.34 15.90
C TYR A 60 4.93 -3.96 15.51
N GLU A 61 5.95 -3.50 16.23
CA GLU A 61 6.79 -2.40 15.79
C GLU A 61 7.40 -2.81 14.44
N PRO A 62 7.01 -2.19 13.31
CA PRO A 62 7.75 -2.39 12.08
C PRO A 62 9.19 -1.99 12.37
N VAL A 63 10.15 -2.88 12.15
CA VAL A 63 11.55 -2.46 12.20
C VAL A 63 11.81 -1.62 10.95
N ILE A 64 11.51 -0.33 11.06
CA ILE A 64 11.84 0.68 10.07
C ILE A 64 13.35 0.83 10.11
N ASN A 65 14.05 0.01 9.32
CA ASN A 65 15.37 0.41 8.86
C ASN A 65 15.15 1.64 7.96
N GLY A 66 15.55 2.81 8.43
CA GLY A 66 15.39 4.08 7.72
C GLY A 66 16.01 4.10 6.32
N ARG A 67 16.88 3.13 5.99
CA ARG A 67 17.42 2.93 4.63
C ARG A 67 16.57 2.02 3.73
N LEU A 68 15.78 1.10 4.28
CA LEU A 68 15.17 0.02 3.51
C LEU A 68 13.63 0.01 3.51
N ARG A 69 12.96 0.73 4.43
CA ARG A 69 11.48 0.86 4.48
C ARG A 69 10.74 -0.48 4.29
N MET A 70 10.95 -1.44 5.20
CA MET A 70 10.31 -2.76 5.13
C MET A 70 9.48 -3.05 6.38
N ALA A 71 8.22 -3.42 6.18
CA ALA A 71 7.35 -4.03 7.17
C ALA A 71 7.72 -5.51 7.30
N ARG A 72 8.22 -5.89 8.48
CA ARG A 72 8.58 -7.26 8.80
C ARG A 72 7.98 -7.62 10.15
N MET A 73 7.38 -8.80 10.23
CA MET A 73 6.73 -9.27 11.44
C MET A 73 6.99 -10.76 11.62
N VAL A 74 7.15 -11.18 12.87
CA VAL A 74 7.34 -12.58 13.24
C VAL A 74 6.32 -12.92 14.32
N VAL A 75 5.57 -13.98 14.09
CA VAL A 75 4.61 -14.52 15.05
C VAL A 75 5.00 -15.95 15.35
N ALA A 76 5.59 -16.15 16.52
CA ALA A 76 5.93 -17.47 17.02
C ALA A 76 4.65 -18.30 17.26
N PRO A 77 4.72 -19.65 17.17
CA PRO A 77 3.55 -20.52 17.31
C PRO A 77 2.76 -20.31 18.61
N ASP A 78 3.45 -20.05 19.72
CA ASP A 78 2.87 -19.78 21.04
C ASP A 78 2.19 -18.40 21.13
N ARG A 79 2.57 -17.46 20.26
CA ARG A 79 2.00 -16.10 20.18
C ARG A 79 0.96 -15.92 19.08
N LEU A 80 0.71 -16.99 18.32
CA LEU A 80 -0.17 -16.98 17.16
C LEU A 80 -1.65 -16.80 17.51
N ALA A 81 -2.04 -17.13 18.74
CA ALA A 81 -3.41 -17.05 19.21
C ALA A 81 -4.04 -15.66 18.99
N LYS A 82 -3.30 -14.56 19.22
CA LYS A 82 -3.84 -13.21 19.00
C LYS A 82 -4.13 -12.94 17.52
N LEU A 83 -3.21 -13.32 16.64
CA LEU A 83 -3.36 -13.16 15.19
C LEU A 83 -4.54 -13.98 14.67
N VAL A 84 -4.60 -15.26 15.05
CA VAL A 84 -5.67 -16.18 14.65
C VAL A 84 -7.01 -15.71 15.18
N ASN A 85 -7.09 -15.29 16.43
CA ASN A 85 -8.33 -14.75 16.99
C ASN A 85 -8.80 -13.50 16.23
N VAL A 86 -7.90 -12.65 15.72
CA VAL A 86 -8.29 -11.52 14.87
C VAL A 86 -8.82 -12.00 13.52
N LEU A 87 -8.10 -12.93 12.86
CA LEU A 87 -8.48 -13.49 11.55
C LEU A 87 -9.81 -14.26 11.56
N TRP A 88 -10.24 -14.77 12.72
CA TRP A 88 -11.47 -15.54 12.86
C TRP A 88 -12.63 -14.75 13.49
N ARG A 89 -12.46 -13.45 13.79
CA ARG A 89 -13.56 -12.59 14.25
C ARG A 89 -14.47 -12.23 13.09
N HIS A 90 -15.74 -12.63 13.19
CA HIS A 90 -16.74 -12.37 12.15
C HIS A 90 -16.88 -10.89 11.84
N GLU A 91 -16.90 -10.02 12.86
CA GLU A 91 -17.07 -8.59 12.68
C GLU A 91 -15.90 -7.96 11.90
N ILE A 92 -14.69 -8.49 12.09
CA ILE A 92 -13.50 -8.02 11.40
C ILE A 92 -13.47 -8.56 9.96
N ASN A 93 -13.82 -9.83 9.77
CA ASN A 93 -13.86 -10.47 8.45
C ASN A 93 -14.91 -9.81 7.54
N ASP A 94 -16.11 -9.55 8.06
CA ASP A 94 -17.17 -8.87 7.31
C ASP A 94 -16.73 -7.47 6.90
N ARG A 95 -16.03 -6.76 7.81
CA ARG A 95 -15.48 -5.43 7.53
C ARG A 95 -14.36 -5.46 6.48
N TRP A 96 -13.51 -6.48 6.48
CA TRP A 96 -12.38 -6.60 5.55
C TRP A 96 -12.75 -7.23 4.22
N LEU A 97 -13.97 -7.75 4.07
CA LEU A 97 -14.43 -8.39 2.84
C LEU A 97 -14.07 -7.62 1.55
N PRO A 98 -14.16 -6.27 1.49
CA PRO A 98 -13.80 -5.52 0.28
C PRO A 98 -12.32 -5.61 -0.13
N ILE A 99 -11.43 -5.95 0.81
CA ILE A 99 -9.98 -6.02 0.60
C ILE A 99 -9.40 -7.42 0.80
N ALA A 100 -10.20 -8.42 1.16
CA ALA A 100 -9.73 -9.70 1.71
C ALA A 100 -9.27 -10.75 0.66
N HIS A 101 -8.33 -10.41 -0.23
CA HIS A 101 -7.79 -11.38 -1.20
C HIS A 101 -6.82 -12.36 -0.53
N GLY A 102 -5.72 -11.85 0.02
CA GLY A 102 -4.70 -12.64 0.71
C GLY A 102 -5.11 -13.02 2.13
N LEU A 103 -5.85 -12.15 2.83
CA LEU A 103 -6.36 -12.42 4.18
C LEU A 103 -7.21 -13.68 4.25
N THR A 104 -8.07 -13.92 3.25
CA THR A 104 -8.89 -15.13 3.19
C THR A 104 -8.02 -16.39 3.15
N ASN A 105 -6.98 -16.39 2.32
CA ASN A 105 -6.03 -17.50 2.26
C ASN A 105 -5.25 -17.69 3.57
N LEU A 106 -4.88 -16.58 4.22
CA LEU A 106 -4.18 -16.61 5.50
C LEU A 106 -5.07 -17.19 6.61
N THR A 107 -6.34 -16.81 6.66
CA THR A 107 -7.32 -17.34 7.62
C THR A 107 -7.48 -18.85 7.45
N TYR A 108 -7.61 -19.35 6.22
CA TYR A 108 -7.69 -20.79 5.96
C TYR A 108 -6.41 -21.56 6.30
N ALA A 109 -5.24 -20.94 6.09
CA ALA A 109 -3.96 -21.56 6.41
C ALA A 109 -3.63 -21.57 7.91
N LEU A 110 -4.31 -20.73 8.71
CA LEU A 110 -4.12 -20.59 10.15
C LEU A 110 -5.41 -20.94 10.92
N PRO A 111 -5.78 -22.23 11.01
CA PRO A 111 -6.93 -22.64 11.81
C PRO A 111 -6.70 -22.36 13.31
N LEU A 112 -7.80 -22.29 14.07
CA LEU A 112 -7.85 -21.97 15.51
C LEU A 112 -6.93 -22.81 16.43
N ALA A 113 -6.33 -23.90 15.94
CA ALA A 113 -5.42 -24.80 16.66
C ALA A 113 -3.98 -24.82 16.11
N SER A 114 -3.44 -23.68 15.66
CA SER A 114 -2.21 -23.60 14.87
C SER A 114 -0.89 -23.49 15.67
N GLY A 115 -0.81 -24.05 16.88
CA GLY A 115 0.46 -24.18 17.63
C GLY A 115 1.57 -24.97 16.90
N LEU A 116 1.27 -25.46 15.70
CA LEU A 116 2.15 -26.18 14.78
C LEU A 116 2.80 -25.27 13.72
N ILE A 117 2.53 -23.96 13.70
CA ILE A 117 3.03 -23.04 12.66
C ILE A 117 3.56 -21.74 13.30
N GLY A 118 4.74 -21.30 12.86
CA GLY A 118 5.23 -19.93 13.05
C GLY A 118 5.07 -19.15 11.74
N VAL A 119 4.81 -17.84 11.83
CA VAL A 119 4.55 -17.00 10.66
C VAL A 119 5.59 -15.89 10.58
N VAL A 120 6.21 -15.74 9.43
CA VAL A 120 7.13 -14.62 9.14
C VAL A 120 6.56 -13.82 7.99
N PHE A 121 6.22 -12.56 8.25
CA PHE A 121 5.77 -11.61 7.24
C PHE A 121 6.96 -10.80 6.76
N LEU A 122 7.21 -10.82 5.46
CA LEU A 122 8.29 -10.06 4.83
C LEU A 122 7.71 -9.18 3.73
N GLU A 123 7.92 -7.87 3.82
CA GLU A 123 7.73 -6.95 2.70
C GLU A 123 8.79 -7.22 1.63
N GLU A 124 8.32 -7.46 0.39
CA GLU A 124 9.16 -7.67 -0.78
C GLU A 124 9.10 -6.43 -1.67
N SER A 125 10.28 -5.96 -2.09
CA SER A 125 10.39 -4.89 -3.09
C SER A 125 9.92 -5.41 -4.44
N GLU A 126 9.09 -4.63 -5.12
CA GLU A 126 8.65 -4.87 -6.51
C GLU A 126 9.16 -3.73 -7.38
N ASP A 127 10.48 -3.67 -7.53
CA ASP A 127 11.15 -2.62 -8.30
C ASP A 127 10.79 -2.69 -9.79
N TRP A 128 10.40 -3.87 -10.30
CA TRP A 128 9.97 -4.04 -11.69
C TRP A 128 8.67 -3.30 -12.02
N LEU A 129 7.77 -3.11 -11.05
CA LEU A 129 6.55 -2.30 -11.22
C LEU A 129 6.82 -0.79 -11.21
N GLN A 130 8.09 -0.33 -11.15
CA GLN A 130 8.48 1.07 -11.31
C GLN A 130 9.07 1.37 -12.70
N ALA A 131 8.96 0.41 -13.64
CA ALA A 131 9.56 0.55 -14.96
C ALA A 131 9.06 1.77 -15.74
N GLU A 132 7.84 2.27 -15.46
CA GLU A 132 7.28 3.43 -16.13
C GLU A 132 6.87 4.55 -15.15
N PRO A 133 7.34 5.80 -15.34
CA PRO A 133 6.91 6.92 -14.54
C PRO A 133 5.46 7.31 -14.88
N ALA A 134 4.53 7.03 -13.97
CA ALA A 134 3.12 7.31 -14.17
C ALA A 134 2.63 8.52 -13.33
N TYR A 135 1.96 9.45 -13.99
CA TYR A 135 1.10 10.43 -13.32
C TYR A 135 -0.33 9.93 -13.45
N GLU A 136 -1.09 9.84 -12.37
CA GLU A 136 -2.35 9.09 -12.39
C GLU A 136 -3.45 9.76 -11.57
N MET A 137 -4.68 9.58 -12.03
CA MET A 137 -5.87 9.68 -11.20
C MET A 137 -6.38 8.26 -10.99
N ILE A 138 -6.33 7.78 -9.75
CA ILE A 138 -6.68 6.42 -9.37
C ILE A 138 -8.02 6.45 -8.66
N ALA A 139 -8.96 5.65 -9.11
CA ALA A 139 -10.27 5.56 -8.50
C ALA A 139 -10.39 4.31 -7.63
N VAL A 140 -10.90 4.51 -6.41
CA VAL A 140 -11.05 3.47 -5.40
C VAL A 140 -12.51 3.48 -4.94
N ARG A 141 -13.11 2.30 -4.86
CA ARG A 141 -14.49 2.16 -4.34
C ARG A 141 -14.59 2.73 -2.92
N PRO A 142 -15.73 3.34 -2.52
CA PRO A 142 -15.87 3.97 -1.21
C PRO A 142 -15.68 3.03 -0.02
N ASP A 143 -16.21 1.82 -0.10
CA ASP A 143 -16.13 0.80 0.96
C ASP A 143 -14.70 0.30 1.16
N VAL A 144 -13.96 0.12 0.06
CA VAL A 144 -12.52 -0.15 0.09
C VAL A 144 -11.77 1.05 0.65
N PHE A 145 -12.00 2.25 0.13
CA PHE A 145 -11.29 3.45 0.55
C PHE A 145 -11.51 3.76 2.03
N ALA A 146 -12.70 3.53 2.59
CA ALA A 146 -12.95 3.72 4.02
C ALA A 146 -12.00 2.89 4.91
N LEU A 147 -11.58 1.71 4.45
CA LEU A 147 -10.60 0.88 5.15
C LEU A 147 -9.16 1.39 4.96
N LEU A 148 -8.87 1.94 3.78
CA LEU A 148 -7.52 2.40 3.42
C LEU A 148 -7.23 3.84 3.86
N GLU A 149 -8.26 4.68 4.03
CA GLU A 149 -8.14 6.12 4.25
C GLU A 149 -7.21 6.48 5.42
N PRO A 150 -7.31 5.85 6.60
CA PRO A 150 -6.39 6.15 7.70
C PRO A 150 -4.92 5.90 7.33
N HIS A 151 -4.66 4.88 6.52
CA HIS A 151 -3.32 4.56 6.03
C HIS A 151 -2.88 5.51 4.92
N VAL A 152 -3.74 5.83 3.96
CA VAL A 152 -3.46 6.81 2.90
C VAL A 152 -3.11 8.16 3.50
N ARG A 153 -3.92 8.68 4.43
CA ARG A 153 -3.67 9.97 5.09
C ARG A 153 -2.38 9.97 5.90
N ARG A 154 -2.09 8.88 6.62
CA ARG A 154 -0.82 8.71 7.35
C ARG A 154 0.37 8.79 6.39
N LEU A 155 0.35 8.04 5.29
CA LEU A 155 1.43 8.02 4.30
C LEU A 155 1.63 9.37 3.61
N ILE A 156 0.55 10.11 3.32
CA ILE A 156 0.63 11.49 2.82
C ILE A 156 1.33 12.39 3.85
N SER A 157 0.94 12.30 5.13
CA SER A 157 1.53 13.13 6.20
C SER A 157 3.01 12.81 6.45
N GLU A 158 3.42 11.56 6.23
CA GLU A 158 4.81 11.10 6.32
C GLU A 158 5.63 11.38 5.04
N GLY A 159 4.98 11.83 3.97
CA GLY A 159 5.60 12.03 2.66
C GLY A 159 6.02 10.72 1.96
N ASP A 160 5.49 9.57 2.38
CA ASP A 160 5.76 8.28 1.74
C ASP A 160 4.79 8.02 0.58
N PHE A 161 4.94 8.84 -0.47
CA PHE A 161 4.11 8.75 -1.67
C PHE A 161 4.32 7.46 -2.45
N THR A 162 5.48 6.81 -2.31
CA THR A 162 5.75 5.51 -2.95
C THR A 162 4.91 4.41 -2.31
N ALA A 163 4.87 4.35 -0.98
CA ALA A 163 4.00 3.40 -0.28
C ALA A 163 2.52 3.74 -0.49
N MET A 164 2.16 5.03 -0.53
CA MET A 164 0.79 5.47 -0.83
C MET A 164 0.35 5.01 -2.22
N ALA A 165 1.13 5.27 -3.26
CA ALA A 165 0.83 4.86 -4.63
C ALA A 165 0.58 3.35 -4.71
N ARG A 166 1.44 2.54 -4.08
CA ARG A 166 1.24 1.08 -4.01
C ARG A 166 -0.04 0.68 -3.28
N LEU A 167 -0.31 1.29 -2.13
CA LEU A 167 -1.52 1.04 -1.35
C LEU A 167 -2.78 1.23 -2.20
N VAL A 168 -2.84 2.30 -2.98
CA VAL A 168 -4.04 2.65 -3.73
C VAL A 168 -4.14 1.89 -5.05
N THR A 169 -3.01 1.61 -5.71
CA THR A 169 -2.98 0.83 -6.96
C THR A 169 -3.36 -0.63 -6.74
N ASP A 170 -2.94 -1.26 -5.63
CA ASP A 170 -3.32 -2.65 -5.30
C ASP A 170 -4.85 -2.82 -5.15
N HIS A 171 -5.55 -1.72 -4.86
CA HIS A 171 -6.99 -1.68 -4.54
C HIS A 171 -7.78 -0.79 -5.50
N ALA A 172 -7.21 -0.47 -6.67
CA ALA A 172 -7.84 0.41 -7.65
C ALA A 172 -8.98 -0.31 -8.37
N ASP A 173 -10.11 0.40 -8.54
CA ASP A 173 -11.19 -0.01 -9.42
C ASP A 173 -10.88 0.37 -10.88
N SER A 174 -10.29 1.55 -11.07
CA SER A 174 -9.80 2.04 -12.35
C SER A 174 -8.72 3.12 -12.17
N SER A 175 -7.98 3.43 -13.23
CA SER A 175 -7.04 4.54 -13.24
C SER A 175 -7.01 5.26 -14.60
N VAL A 176 -6.62 6.53 -14.58
CA VAL A 176 -6.33 7.33 -15.76
C VAL A 176 -4.90 7.81 -15.68
N GLU A 177 -4.09 7.41 -16.66
CA GLU A 177 -2.69 7.81 -16.77
C GLU A 177 -2.51 9.08 -17.59
N PHE A 178 -1.52 9.87 -17.20
CA PHE A 178 -1.11 11.11 -17.84
C PHE A 178 0.39 11.04 -18.18
N THR A 179 0.75 11.59 -19.33
CA THR A 179 2.15 11.97 -19.56
C THR A 179 2.51 13.17 -18.68
N ALA A 180 3.80 13.39 -18.44
CA ALA A 180 4.26 14.54 -17.63
C ALA A 180 3.71 15.89 -18.13
N ALA A 181 3.74 16.11 -19.46
CA ALA A 181 3.23 17.33 -20.07
C ALA A 181 1.71 17.47 -19.87
N ARG A 182 0.95 16.39 -20.03
CA ARG A 182 -0.51 16.40 -19.83
C ARG A 182 -0.88 16.61 -18.37
N TRP A 183 -0.11 16.07 -17.43
CA TRP A 183 -0.32 16.29 -16.00
C TRP A 183 -0.12 17.75 -15.60
N LEU A 184 0.96 18.38 -16.07
CA LEU A 184 1.22 19.80 -15.83
C LEU A 184 0.13 20.68 -16.43
N ASN A 185 -0.22 20.45 -17.70
CA ASN A 185 -1.29 21.16 -18.36
C ASN A 185 -2.65 20.97 -17.66
N PHE A 186 -2.94 19.76 -17.16
CA PHE A 186 -4.12 19.48 -16.35
C PHE A 186 -4.15 20.34 -15.09
N LYS A 187 -3.04 20.42 -14.33
CA LYS A 187 -2.94 21.28 -13.14
C LYS A 187 -3.08 22.77 -13.47
N GLU A 188 -2.41 23.24 -14.52
CA GLU A 188 -2.49 24.64 -14.98
C GLU A 188 -3.92 25.01 -15.39
N THR A 189 -4.59 24.11 -16.11
CA THR A 189 -5.99 24.33 -16.51
C THR A 189 -6.93 24.30 -15.31
N CYS A 190 -6.69 23.43 -14.32
CA CYS A 190 -7.42 23.47 -13.04
C CYS A 190 -7.27 24.83 -12.36
N ALA A 191 -6.05 25.38 -12.29
CA ALA A 191 -5.81 26.69 -11.66
C ALA A 191 -6.65 27.83 -12.26
N VAL A 192 -6.95 27.76 -13.56
CA VAL A 192 -7.71 28.79 -14.28
C VAL A 192 -9.21 28.51 -14.25
N LYS A 193 -9.64 27.26 -14.44
CA LYS A 193 -11.04 26.91 -14.72
C LYS A 193 -11.77 26.19 -13.57
N ALA A 194 -11.03 25.50 -12.70
CA ALA A 194 -11.58 24.74 -11.57
C ALA A 194 -10.61 24.73 -10.37
N PRO A 195 -10.38 25.88 -9.70
CA PRO A 195 -9.45 25.97 -8.58
C PRO A 195 -9.77 25.01 -7.42
N GLU A 196 -11.05 24.69 -7.22
CA GLU A 196 -11.50 23.71 -6.24
C GLU A 196 -10.97 22.29 -6.53
N LEU A 197 -10.87 21.91 -7.80
CA LEU A 197 -10.28 20.64 -8.21
C LEU A 197 -8.77 20.67 -7.99
N LEU A 198 -8.10 21.79 -8.28
CA LEU A 198 -6.66 21.92 -8.02
C LEU A 198 -6.34 21.67 -6.54
N ASN A 199 -7.11 22.24 -5.62
CA ASN A 199 -6.93 22.02 -4.18
C ASN A 199 -7.03 20.52 -3.81
N LEU A 200 -7.96 19.79 -4.43
CA LEU A 200 -8.11 18.35 -4.20
C LEU A 200 -6.92 17.56 -4.76
N VAL A 201 -6.47 17.91 -5.97
CA VAL A 201 -5.27 17.32 -6.60
C VAL A 201 -4.04 17.54 -5.73
N GLU A 202 -3.88 18.74 -5.16
CA GLU A 202 -2.75 19.08 -4.29
C GLU A 202 -2.86 18.49 -2.88
N SER A 203 -4.08 18.17 -2.43
CA SER A 203 -4.29 17.36 -1.23
C SER A 203 -4.01 15.87 -1.45
N HIS A 204 -3.76 15.46 -2.70
CA HIS A 204 -3.49 14.08 -3.18
C HIS A 204 -4.68 13.13 -3.08
N VAL A 205 -5.76 13.48 -2.38
CA VAL A 205 -6.89 12.60 -2.17
C VAL A 205 -8.22 13.37 -2.11
N ALA A 206 -9.20 12.89 -2.86
CA ALA A 206 -10.58 13.29 -2.76
C ALA A 206 -11.42 12.11 -2.26
N THR A 207 -12.21 12.35 -1.22
CA THR A 207 -13.15 11.35 -0.68
C THR A 207 -14.34 11.17 -1.63
N ALA A 208 -15.14 10.12 -1.41
CA ALA A 208 -16.34 9.86 -2.20
C ALA A 208 -17.34 11.04 -2.16
N ASP A 209 -17.43 11.77 -1.04
CA ASP A 209 -18.29 12.96 -0.90
C ASP A 209 -17.83 14.12 -1.80
N GLN A 210 -16.55 14.16 -2.14
CA GLN A 210 -15.95 15.17 -3.01
C GLN A 210 -15.96 14.75 -4.49
N TYR A 211 -16.42 13.54 -4.80
CA TYR A 211 -16.41 12.98 -6.16
C TYR A 211 -17.12 13.88 -7.18
N THR A 212 -18.31 14.38 -6.85
CA THR A 212 -19.07 15.28 -7.73
C THR A 212 -18.31 16.57 -8.02
N VAL A 213 -17.62 17.13 -7.02
CA VAL A 213 -16.77 18.33 -7.21
C VAL A 213 -15.65 18.03 -8.19
N VAL A 214 -15.00 16.87 -8.06
CA VAL A 214 -13.94 16.47 -8.98
C VAL A 214 -14.46 16.29 -10.40
N VAL A 215 -15.52 15.50 -10.58
CA VAL A 215 -16.09 15.19 -11.89
C VAL A 215 -16.58 16.44 -12.61
N GLU A 216 -17.33 17.31 -11.92
CA GLU A 216 -17.81 18.56 -12.51
C GLU A 216 -16.66 19.53 -12.80
N GLY A 217 -15.64 19.58 -11.94
CA GLY A 217 -14.40 20.32 -12.19
C GLY A 217 -13.70 19.86 -13.47
N ILE A 218 -13.55 18.53 -13.65
CA ILE A 218 -12.94 17.95 -14.85
C ILE A 218 -13.78 18.30 -16.09
N ARG A 219 -15.11 18.16 -16.04
CA ARG A 219 -15.99 18.45 -17.20
C ARG A 219 -15.89 19.90 -17.70
N ARG A 220 -15.68 20.87 -16.80
CA ARG A 220 -15.51 22.29 -17.19
C ARG A 220 -14.22 22.55 -17.97
N MET A 221 -13.20 21.71 -17.80
CA MET A 221 -11.88 21.94 -18.38
C MET A 221 -11.44 20.91 -19.42
N LEU A 222 -12.09 19.74 -19.46
CA LEU A 222 -11.69 18.62 -20.31
C LEU A 222 -11.73 19.01 -21.79
N ASP A 223 -10.61 18.76 -22.47
CA ASP A 223 -10.52 18.70 -23.92
C ASP A 223 -10.28 17.22 -24.32
N PRO A 224 -11.28 16.53 -24.91
CA PRO A 224 -11.17 15.13 -25.30
C PRO A 224 -10.02 14.83 -26.27
N HIS A 225 -9.60 15.80 -27.08
CA HIS A 225 -8.46 15.62 -27.98
C HIS A 225 -7.12 15.64 -27.24
N GLN A 226 -7.05 16.40 -26.13
CA GLN A 226 -5.84 16.48 -25.32
C GLN A 226 -5.70 15.31 -24.35
N GLN A 227 -6.81 14.83 -23.77
CA GLN A 227 -6.80 13.69 -22.86
C GLN A 227 -7.99 12.73 -23.09
N PRO A 228 -7.93 11.91 -24.15
CA PRO A 228 -9.03 11.01 -24.52
C PRO A 228 -9.30 9.91 -23.49
N SER A 229 -8.28 9.48 -22.73
CA SER A 229 -8.45 8.50 -21.65
C SER A 229 -9.29 9.05 -20.50
N LEU A 230 -9.11 10.33 -20.14
CA LEU A 230 -9.91 11.00 -19.11
C LEU A 230 -11.36 11.23 -19.58
N ASP A 231 -11.54 11.60 -20.85
CA ASP A 231 -12.87 11.68 -21.47
C ASP A 231 -13.60 10.33 -21.47
N ALA A 232 -12.90 9.25 -21.85
CA ALA A 232 -13.44 7.90 -21.81
C ALA A 232 -13.80 7.47 -20.37
N TRP A 233 -12.91 7.72 -19.41
CA TRP A 233 -13.14 7.43 -18.01
C TRP A 233 -14.37 8.17 -17.48
N LEU A 234 -14.51 9.47 -17.80
CA LEU A 234 -15.70 10.23 -17.44
C LEU A 234 -16.96 9.61 -18.05
N ARG A 235 -16.98 9.22 -19.32
CA ARG A 235 -18.18 8.57 -19.89
C ARG A 235 -18.59 7.28 -19.17
N VAL A 236 -17.63 6.53 -18.63
CA VAL A 236 -17.89 5.26 -17.93
C VAL A 236 -18.33 5.50 -16.48
N HIS A 237 -17.67 6.42 -15.78
CA HIS A 237 -17.84 6.65 -14.34
C HIS A 237 -18.72 7.87 -14.00
N PHE A 238 -19.18 8.62 -15.01
CA PHE A 238 -20.12 9.71 -14.83
C PHE A 238 -21.53 9.16 -14.57
N GLY A 239 -22.13 9.57 -13.45
CA GLY A 239 -23.45 9.09 -13.03
C GLY A 239 -23.46 7.69 -12.41
N THR A 240 -22.30 7.06 -12.23
CA THR A 240 -22.16 5.85 -11.40
C THR A 240 -22.07 6.20 -9.91
N TYR A 241 -21.86 5.19 -9.06
CA TYR A 241 -21.63 5.40 -7.64
C TYR A 241 -20.39 6.31 -7.41
N PRO A 242 -20.42 7.22 -6.41
CA PRO A 242 -19.29 8.06 -6.07
C PRO A 242 -18.05 7.22 -5.74
N GLN A 243 -16.86 7.66 -6.16
CA GLN A 243 -15.60 6.97 -5.88
C GLN A 243 -14.66 7.92 -5.11
N ALA A 244 -13.79 7.35 -4.29
CA ALA A 244 -12.64 8.10 -3.80
C ALA A 244 -11.59 8.19 -4.92
N LEU A 245 -10.91 9.32 -5.04
CA LEU A 245 -9.91 9.57 -6.07
C LEU A 245 -8.58 9.90 -5.41
N VAL A 246 -7.51 9.24 -5.86
CA VAL A 246 -6.14 9.50 -5.41
C VAL A 246 -5.34 10.01 -6.59
N PHE A 247 -4.65 11.14 -6.38
CA PHE A 247 -3.88 11.84 -7.39
C PHE A 247 -2.39 11.53 -7.18
N ARG A 248 -1.83 10.75 -8.09
CA ARG A 248 -0.46 10.26 -8.03
C ARG A 248 0.46 11.13 -8.89
N ASP A 249 1.48 11.70 -8.25
CA ASP A 249 2.54 12.45 -8.92
C ASP A 249 3.90 11.76 -8.68
N ILE A 250 4.41 11.07 -9.71
CA ILE A 250 5.68 10.31 -9.65
C ILE A 250 6.88 11.16 -9.21
N ARG A 251 6.82 12.49 -9.35
CA ARG A 251 7.92 13.36 -8.90
C ARG A 251 8.07 13.32 -7.39
N LEU A 252 6.98 13.16 -6.65
CA LEU A 252 6.99 13.09 -5.19
C LEU A 252 7.61 11.77 -4.71
N GLU A 253 7.35 10.67 -5.41
CA GLU A 253 7.95 9.35 -5.14
C GLU A 253 9.48 9.38 -5.32
N ARG A 254 9.97 10.04 -6.38
CA ARG A 254 11.41 10.18 -6.63
C ARG A 254 12.13 11.03 -5.58
N HIS A 255 11.45 12.02 -5.01
CA HIS A 255 12.01 12.85 -3.94
C HIS A 255 12.04 12.08 -2.61
N ALA A 256 11.02 11.27 -2.31
CA ALA A 256 11.01 10.39 -1.15
C ALA A 256 12.17 9.38 -1.17
N ALA A 257 12.47 8.80 -2.34
CA ALA A 257 13.61 7.89 -2.52
C ALA A 257 14.98 8.58 -2.28
N ARG A 258 15.13 9.85 -2.70
CA ARG A 258 16.38 10.63 -2.47
C ARG A 258 16.53 11.14 -1.03
N SER A 259 15.43 11.45 -0.37
CA SER A 259 15.43 11.93 1.03
C SER A 259 15.79 10.83 2.04
N ALA A 260 15.70 9.55 1.64
CA ALA A 260 16.10 8.39 2.43
C ALA A 260 17.60 8.02 2.27
N LEU A 261 18.34 8.70 1.38
CA LEU A 261 19.79 8.58 1.34
C LEU A 261 20.39 9.52 2.41
N PRO A 262 21.24 9.03 3.32
CA PRO A 262 21.90 9.94 4.26
C PRO A 262 22.69 10.96 3.45
N THR A 263 22.43 12.24 3.72
CA THR A 263 23.28 13.34 3.27
C THR A 263 24.70 12.98 3.71
N LEU A 264 25.56 12.64 2.75
CA LEU A 264 26.98 12.51 3.01
C LEU A 264 27.48 13.89 3.40
N VAL A 265 27.49 14.17 4.71
CA VAL A 265 28.30 15.26 5.25
C VAL A 265 29.74 14.82 5.01
N VAL A 266 30.32 15.32 3.93
CA VAL A 266 31.76 15.27 3.72
C VAL A 266 32.36 16.15 4.81
N ALA A 267 32.68 15.53 5.94
CA ALA A 267 33.55 16.16 6.93
C ALA A 267 34.92 16.32 6.26
N ALA A 268 35.22 17.54 5.83
CA ALA A 268 36.56 17.93 5.43
C ALA A 268 37.48 17.70 6.63
N VAL A 269 38.37 16.72 6.51
CA VAL A 269 39.47 16.50 7.44
C VAL A 269 40.43 17.67 7.27
N GLN A 270 40.60 18.47 8.34
CA GLN A 270 41.77 19.33 8.53
C GLN A 270 42.79 18.59 9.38
#